data_AF-A0AAD7ZBM8-F1
#
_entry.id   AF-A0AAD7ZBM8-F1
#
_cell.length_a   1.000
_cell.length_b   1.000
_cell.length_c   1.000
_cell.angle_alpha   90.00
_cell.angle_beta   90.00
_cell.angle_gamma   90.00
#
_symmetry.space_group_name_H-M   'P 1'
#
loop_
_entity.id
_entity.type
_entity.pdbx_description
1 polymer ?
#
loop_
_entity_poly.entity_id
_entity_poly.type
_entity_poly.pdbx_seq_one_letter_code
_entity_poly.pdbx_strand_id
1 'polypeptide(L)'
;PLTADAGRCITCRQNLDKCRGHFGHIELPIPVNNIVYTERIYQIIRLACLRCHNLQITGGMKLVFITKLKLVNSGLFLECQKVDEIVSEFIRKNTVRDTTLDHLVKKRLDQFYSQCLEESKVTSEVKKSRMIENLTNEVISAVEKYKSDSKKCYFCHKALKKVTMFKNKLMKVKEGEVLTGSSDADKSVLTVFMPNKLRNHLRNIWKNERELVLAFLPVLANCEMEYPTDALFIKVISVPPIKIRPVSVIDDKLVHHGLNGIFRTILENSYKVWIIIRAIHYGKGTLKKYTQLMLEAMKGKSLLENLHIAYSELQDSVNALKDDTQEYHNKKIEGPGLKQIAEATEDRIRQFIKRSEKVGIYEAQRELMPLTQHQLWLHAHCELLRFSL
;
A
#
# COMPACT_ATOMS: atom_id res chain seq x y z
N PRO A 1 -42.57 -4.19 4.65
CA PRO A 1 -42.78 -4.50 6.09
C PRO A 1 -41.86 -5.65 6.54
N LEU A 2 -40.74 -5.32 7.20
CA LEU A 2 -39.89 -6.31 7.86
C LEU A 2 -40.64 -6.82 9.11
N THR A 3 -41.11 -8.06 9.07
CA THR A 3 -41.83 -8.69 10.19
C THR A 3 -40.90 -8.91 11.40
N ALA A 4 -41.46 -8.98 12.60
CA ALA A 4 -40.74 -9.03 13.88
C ALA A 4 -39.72 -10.19 14.03
N ASP A 5 -39.82 -11.23 13.20
CA ASP A 5 -38.87 -12.35 13.15
C ASP A 5 -37.85 -12.26 11.99
N ALA A 6 -38.08 -11.40 11.01
CA ALA A 6 -37.18 -11.16 9.89
C ALA A 6 -36.19 -10.03 10.25
N GLY A 7 -35.16 -10.33 11.04
CA GLY A 7 -34.14 -9.32 11.35
C GLY A 7 -33.19 -9.58 12.52
N ARG A 8 -33.20 -10.77 13.12
CA ARG A 8 -32.23 -11.11 14.17
C ARG A 8 -30.86 -11.40 13.54
N CYS A 9 -29.83 -10.74 14.05
CA CYS A 9 -28.46 -10.98 13.60
C CYS A 9 -28.02 -12.40 13.95
N ILE A 10 -27.44 -13.14 13.00
CA ILE A 10 -26.97 -14.52 13.24
C ILE A 10 -25.86 -14.55 14.31
N THR A 11 -25.01 -13.51 14.36
CA THR A 11 -23.85 -13.45 15.26
C THR A 11 -24.22 -13.06 16.69
N CYS A 12 -24.91 -11.93 16.91
CA CYS A 12 -25.25 -11.47 18.26
C CYS A 12 -26.68 -11.81 18.70
N ARG A 13 -27.51 -12.36 17.82
CA ARG A 13 -28.94 -12.69 18.05
C ARG A 13 -29.83 -11.50 18.45
N GLN A 14 -29.30 -10.29 18.37
CA GLN A 14 -30.04 -9.05 18.64
C GLN A 14 -30.81 -8.58 17.40
N ASN A 15 -31.86 -7.80 17.64
CA ASN A 15 -32.62 -7.11 16.59
C ASN A 15 -31.78 -5.99 15.95
N LEU A 16 -32.21 -5.52 14.77
CA LEU A 16 -31.52 -4.48 13.99
C LEU A 16 -31.13 -3.25 14.82
N ASP A 17 -32.02 -2.78 15.69
CA ASP A 17 -31.80 -1.58 16.49
C ASP A 17 -30.67 -1.75 17.50
N LYS A 18 -30.69 -2.85 18.27
CA LYS A 18 -29.71 -3.14 19.33
C LYS A 18 -28.39 -3.66 18.79
N CYS A 19 -28.40 -4.37 17.66
CA CYS A 19 -27.21 -4.94 17.05
C CYS A 19 -26.22 -3.84 16.67
N ARG A 20 -24.99 -3.87 17.18
CA ARG A 20 -23.95 -2.90 16.80
C ARG A 20 -23.35 -3.16 15.42
N GLY A 21 -23.67 -4.29 14.80
CA GLY A 21 -23.09 -4.72 13.53
C GLY A 21 -21.76 -5.46 13.72
N HIS A 22 -21.48 -6.39 12.81
CA HIS A 22 -20.27 -7.21 12.83
C HIS A 22 -19.51 -7.03 11.52
N PHE A 23 -18.18 -7.06 11.61
CA PHE A 23 -17.32 -7.01 10.43
C PHE A 23 -17.32 -8.35 9.73
N GLY A 24 -17.43 -8.28 8.42
CA GLY A 24 -17.10 -9.41 7.55
C GLY A 24 -15.70 -9.21 6.98
N HIS A 25 -15.25 -10.20 6.22
CA HIS A 25 -14.01 -10.09 5.47
C HIS A 25 -14.15 -10.75 4.09
N ILE A 26 -13.39 -10.26 3.13
CA ILE A 26 -13.22 -10.86 1.81
C ILE A 26 -11.78 -11.31 1.69
N GLU A 27 -11.57 -12.61 1.53
CA GLU A 27 -10.27 -13.17 1.24
C GLU A 27 -10.00 -13.13 -0.26
N LEU A 28 -8.92 -12.48 -0.64
CA LEU A 28 -8.49 -12.42 -2.03
C LEU A 28 -7.68 -13.67 -2.39
N PRO A 29 -7.87 -14.26 -3.58
CA PRO A 29 -7.15 -15.46 -4.03
C PRO A 29 -5.65 -15.19 -4.17
N ILE A 30 -5.29 -13.93 -4.45
CA ILE A 30 -3.92 -13.44 -4.52
C ILE A 30 -3.84 -12.06 -3.86
N PRO A 31 -2.71 -11.75 -3.19
CA PRO A 31 -2.49 -10.44 -2.62
C PRO A 31 -2.50 -9.37 -3.72
N VAL A 32 -3.08 -8.22 -3.40
CA VAL A 32 -3.01 -7.02 -4.24
C VAL A 32 -2.10 -5.97 -3.60
N ASN A 33 -1.51 -5.08 -4.41
CA ASN A 33 -0.71 -3.99 -3.87
C ASN A 33 -1.61 -3.05 -3.08
N ASN A 34 -1.15 -2.62 -1.90
CA ASN A 34 -1.79 -1.49 -1.24
C ASN A 34 -1.35 -0.19 -1.94
N ILE A 35 -2.29 0.51 -2.57
CA ILE A 35 -2.03 1.75 -3.31
C ILE A 35 -1.36 2.85 -2.46
N VAL A 36 -1.51 2.82 -1.12
CA VAL A 36 -0.76 3.72 -0.21
C VAL A 36 0.75 3.60 -0.41
N TYR A 37 1.27 2.38 -0.49
CA TYR A 37 2.71 2.13 -0.49
C TYR A 37 3.29 1.88 -1.88
N THR A 38 2.48 1.92 -2.93
CA THR A 38 2.94 1.65 -4.30
C THR A 38 4.15 2.50 -4.70
N GLU A 39 4.17 3.79 -4.32
CA GLU A 39 5.31 4.68 -4.60
C GLU A 39 6.56 4.26 -3.83
N ARG A 40 6.42 3.93 -2.53
CA ARG A 40 7.54 3.46 -1.69
C ARG A 40 8.09 2.13 -2.16
N ILE A 41 7.20 1.19 -2.50
CA ILE A 41 7.54 -0.08 -3.15
C ILE A 41 8.32 0.19 -4.43
N TYR A 42 7.85 1.11 -5.28
CA TYR A 42 8.53 1.46 -6.52
C TYR A 42 9.94 2.03 -6.29
N GLN A 43 10.11 2.94 -5.33
CA GLN A 43 11.40 3.52 -4.94
C GLN A 43 12.40 2.42 -4.50
N ILE A 44 11.98 1.50 -3.62
CA ILE A 44 12.83 0.38 -3.16
C ILE A 44 13.20 -0.53 -4.34
N ILE A 45 12.23 -0.91 -5.17
CA ILE A 45 12.43 -1.83 -6.29
C ILE A 45 13.31 -1.24 -7.39
N ARG A 46 13.23 0.08 -7.61
CA ARG A 46 14.10 0.79 -8.57
C ARG A 46 15.56 0.81 -8.13
N LEU A 47 15.83 0.79 -6.83
CA LEU A 47 17.18 0.71 -6.27
C LEU A 47 17.67 -0.75 -6.14
N ALA A 48 16.77 -1.72 -6.03
CA ALA A 48 17.11 -3.13 -5.88
C ALA A 48 17.45 -3.82 -7.21
N CYS A 49 18.30 -4.85 -7.14
CA CYS A 49 18.50 -5.78 -8.25
C CYS A 49 17.44 -6.88 -8.23
N LEU A 50 16.68 -7.02 -9.33
CA LEU A 50 15.66 -8.09 -9.48
C LEU A 50 16.17 -9.54 -9.40
N ARG A 51 17.50 -9.74 -9.34
CA ARG A 51 18.14 -11.07 -9.28
C ARG A 51 18.82 -11.39 -7.95
N CYS A 52 19.67 -10.50 -7.42
CA CYS A 52 20.35 -10.75 -6.15
C CYS A 52 19.64 -10.12 -4.94
N HIS A 53 18.58 -9.33 -5.15
CA HIS A 53 17.78 -8.71 -4.09
C HIS A 53 18.56 -7.70 -3.20
N ASN A 54 19.76 -7.31 -3.61
CA ASN A 54 20.53 -6.24 -2.94
C ASN A 54 20.27 -4.89 -3.58
N LEU A 55 20.26 -3.84 -2.77
CA LEU A 55 20.16 -2.47 -3.27
C LEU A 55 21.49 -2.02 -3.86
N GLN A 56 21.43 -1.32 -4.99
CA GLN A 56 22.58 -0.82 -5.76
C GLN A 56 23.22 0.41 -5.11
N ILE A 57 23.59 0.30 -3.83
CA ILE A 57 24.21 1.36 -3.03
C ILE A 57 25.46 0.76 -2.38
N THR A 58 26.58 1.47 -2.44
CA THR A 58 27.85 1.07 -1.81
C THR A 58 27.78 1.17 -0.28
N GLY A 59 28.66 0.44 0.44
CA GLY A 59 28.63 0.31 1.90
C GLY A 59 28.63 1.64 2.65
N GLY A 60 29.67 2.47 2.49
CA GLY A 60 29.76 3.78 3.13
C GLY A 60 28.58 4.72 2.82
N MET A 61 28.16 4.79 1.55
CA MET A 61 27.01 5.61 1.15
C MET A 61 25.68 5.10 1.71
N LYS A 62 25.54 3.78 1.85
CA LYS A 62 24.37 3.15 2.46
C LYS A 62 24.21 3.59 3.91
N LEU A 63 25.29 3.63 4.68
CA LEU A 63 25.27 4.06 6.08
C LEU A 63 24.83 5.52 6.23
N VAL A 64 25.44 6.42 5.45
CA VAL A 64 25.06 7.85 5.40
C VAL A 64 23.57 7.99 5.12
N PHE A 65 23.09 7.26 4.11
CA PHE A 65 21.70 7.35 3.69
C PHE A 65 20.71 6.81 4.73
N ILE A 66 21.01 5.68 5.38
CA ILE A 66 20.19 5.15 6.47
C ILE A 66 20.05 6.19 7.58
N THR A 67 21.15 6.83 7.98
CA THR A 67 21.12 7.86 9.03
C THR A 67 20.34 9.10 8.61
N LYS A 68 20.51 9.58 7.38
CA LYS A 68 19.72 10.71 6.84
C LYS A 68 18.22 10.40 6.86
N LEU A 69 17.81 9.23 6.40
CA LEU A 69 16.41 8.82 6.44
C LEU A 69 15.87 8.74 7.87
N LYS A 70 16.64 8.15 8.81
CA LYS A 70 16.25 8.10 10.22
C LYS A 70 16.04 9.50 10.82
N LEU A 71 16.96 10.44 10.54
CA LEU A 71 16.87 11.83 11.01
C LEU A 71 15.64 12.55 10.43
N VAL A 72 15.40 12.44 9.12
CA VAL A 72 14.24 13.05 8.46
C VAL A 72 12.93 12.48 9.01
N ASN A 73 12.85 11.16 9.20
CA ASN A 73 11.68 10.51 9.79
C ASN A 73 11.44 10.94 11.25
N SER A 74 12.49 11.35 11.96
CA SER A 74 12.42 11.89 13.32
C SER A 74 12.15 13.41 13.35
N GLY A 75 12.06 14.07 12.20
CA GLY A 75 11.84 15.53 12.10
C GLY A 75 13.10 16.39 12.25
N LEU A 76 14.29 15.78 12.30
CA LEU A 76 15.58 16.44 12.55
C LEU A 76 16.26 16.84 11.24
N PHE A 77 15.80 17.94 10.64
CA PHE A 77 16.22 18.36 9.30
C PHE A 77 17.57 19.08 9.27
N LEU A 78 17.90 19.89 10.28
CA LEU A 78 19.17 20.63 10.35
C LEU A 78 20.34 19.66 10.54
N GLU A 79 20.13 18.65 11.37
CA GLU A 79 21.08 17.58 11.66
C GLU A 79 21.32 16.73 10.41
N CYS A 80 20.28 16.47 9.63
CA CYS A 80 20.38 15.71 8.38
C CYS A 80 21.33 16.36 7.36
N GLN A 81 21.37 17.69 7.28
CA GLN A 81 22.28 18.40 6.36
C GLN A 81 23.75 18.28 6.78
N LYS A 82 24.02 18.19 8.09
CA LYS A 82 25.38 18.09 8.65
C LYS A 82 26.02 16.71 8.49
N VAL A 83 25.23 15.68 8.20
CA VAL A 83 25.72 14.29 8.13
C VAL A 83 26.87 14.12 7.13
N ASP A 84 26.79 14.77 5.96
CA ASP A 84 27.82 14.64 4.92
C ASP A 84 29.16 15.24 5.36
N GLU A 85 29.12 16.37 6.07
CA GLU A 85 30.30 17.05 6.60
C GLU A 85 30.98 16.19 7.68
N ILE A 86 30.18 15.65 8.61
CA ILE A 86 30.66 14.79 9.70
C ILE A 86 31.37 13.56 9.15
N VAL A 87 30.80 12.92 8.13
CA VAL A 87 31.38 11.72 7.53
C VAL A 87 32.65 12.09 6.76
N SER A 88 32.66 13.21 6.03
CA SER A 88 33.84 13.69 5.30
C SER A 88 35.01 14.01 6.23
N GLU A 89 34.76 14.66 7.37
CA GLU A 89 35.77 14.91 8.39
C GLU A 89 36.29 13.63 9.03
N PHE A 90 35.40 12.68 9.30
CA PHE A 90 35.78 11.42 9.94
C PHE A 90 36.66 10.57 9.03
N ILE A 91 36.39 10.55 7.72
CA ILE A 91 37.21 9.87 6.71
C ILE A 91 38.59 10.54 6.62
N ARG A 92 38.66 11.89 6.59
CA ARG A 92 39.94 12.62 6.56
C ARG A 92 40.84 12.31 7.77
N LYS A 93 40.26 12.10 8.95
CA LYS A 93 41.00 11.84 10.19
C LYS A 93 41.48 10.38 10.32
N ASN A 94 40.89 9.43 9.59
CA ASN A 94 41.20 8.00 9.72
C ASN A 94 41.76 7.43 8.41
N THR A 95 43.04 7.06 8.40
CA THR A 95 43.75 6.41 7.28
C THR A 95 43.63 4.88 7.29
N VAL A 96 42.56 4.34 7.85
CA VAL A 96 42.39 2.89 8.09
C VAL A 96 41.72 2.21 6.88
N ARG A 97 42.04 0.93 6.65
CA ARG A 97 41.48 0.09 5.56
C ARG A 97 39.94 0.04 5.55
N ASP A 98 39.36 -0.09 4.34
CA ASP A 98 37.93 0.08 4.03
C ASP A 98 36.94 -0.65 4.96
N THR A 99 37.14 -1.93 5.26
CA THR A 99 36.14 -2.73 6.01
C THR A 99 36.01 -2.33 7.47
N THR A 100 37.11 -1.94 8.11
CA THR A 100 37.09 -1.41 9.48
C THR A 100 36.57 0.04 9.53
N LEU A 101 36.77 0.80 8.46
CA LEU A 101 36.31 2.18 8.35
C LEU A 101 34.78 2.25 8.32
N ASP A 102 34.11 1.39 7.55
CA ASP A 102 32.65 1.33 7.48
C ASP A 102 32.01 1.05 8.87
N HIS A 103 32.60 0.15 9.65
CA HIS A 103 32.13 -0.12 11.02
C HIS A 103 32.31 1.08 11.96
N LEU A 104 33.45 1.78 11.86
CA LEU A 104 33.71 2.97 12.66
C LEU A 104 32.78 4.13 12.27
N VAL A 105 32.53 4.32 10.98
CA VAL A 105 31.58 5.30 10.45
C VAL A 105 30.16 4.98 10.95
N LYS A 106 29.72 3.71 10.88
CA LYS A 106 28.43 3.29 11.42
C LYS A 106 28.30 3.64 12.90
N LYS A 107 29.29 3.28 13.72
CA LYS A 107 29.29 3.58 15.17
C LYS A 107 29.21 5.09 15.43
N ARG A 108 29.96 5.90 14.68
CA ARG A 108 29.94 7.36 14.82
C ARG A 108 28.58 7.95 14.44
N LEU A 109 27.97 7.47 13.36
CA LEU A 109 26.65 7.91 12.91
C LEU A 109 25.54 7.51 13.89
N ASP A 110 25.60 6.31 14.45
CA ASP A 110 24.63 5.85 15.46
C ASP A 110 24.76 6.64 16.78
N GLN A 111 25.98 6.98 17.19
CA GLN A 111 26.22 7.89 18.33
C GLN A 111 25.64 9.28 18.07
N PHE A 112 25.91 9.85 16.90
CA PHE A 112 25.36 11.15 16.50
C PHE A 112 23.83 11.15 16.50
N TYR A 113 23.21 10.10 15.93
CA TYR A 113 21.76 9.96 15.92
C TYR A 113 21.16 9.91 17.33
N SER A 114 21.79 9.16 18.24
CA SER A 114 21.33 9.03 19.63
C SER A 114 21.44 10.35 20.39
N GLN A 115 22.54 11.10 20.19
CA GLN A 115 22.72 12.43 20.78
C GLN A 115 21.63 13.42 20.32
N CYS A 116 21.33 13.45 19.02
CA CYS A 116 20.29 14.32 18.50
C CYS A 116 18.89 13.97 19.04
N LEU A 117 18.61 12.69 19.29
CA LEU A 117 17.35 12.27 19.91
C LEU A 117 17.24 12.73 21.37
N GLU A 118 18.31 12.63 22.15
CA GLU A 118 18.34 13.07 23.55
C GLU A 118 18.18 14.60 23.67
N GLU A 119 18.85 15.36 22.81
CA GLU A 119 18.81 16.83 22.81
C GLU A 119 17.44 17.38 22.40
N SER A 120 16.77 16.72 21.46
CA SER A 120 15.54 17.22 20.86
C SER A 120 14.28 16.97 21.69
N LYS A 121 14.35 16.17 22.76
CA LYS A 121 13.20 15.77 23.62
C LYS A 121 11.96 15.40 22.81
N VAL A 122 12.15 14.79 21.64
CA VAL A 122 11.04 14.48 20.72
C VAL A 122 10.12 13.49 21.42
N THR A 123 8.95 13.98 21.82
CA THR A 123 7.82 13.13 22.19
C THR A 123 7.44 12.32 20.96
N SER A 124 7.15 11.04 21.18
CA SER A 124 7.02 9.96 20.20
C SER A 124 5.99 10.16 19.07
N GLU A 125 5.36 11.33 18.96
CA GLU A 125 4.37 11.69 17.96
C GLU A 125 4.90 12.77 17.01
N VAL A 126 5.91 12.42 16.20
CA VAL A 126 6.23 13.24 15.02
C VAL A 126 5.05 13.11 14.05
N LYS A 127 4.19 14.13 14.01
CA LYS A 127 3.11 14.22 13.03
C LYS A 127 3.72 14.18 11.63
N LYS A 128 3.35 13.18 10.82
CA LYS A 128 3.72 13.08 9.40
C LYS A 128 3.23 14.33 8.67
N SER A 129 4.11 15.31 8.53
CA SER A 129 3.89 16.51 7.74
C SER A 129 4.24 16.24 6.29
N ARG A 130 3.52 16.85 5.35
CA ARG A 130 3.88 16.83 3.91
C ARG A 130 5.33 17.26 3.67
N MET A 131 5.87 18.12 4.54
CA MET A 131 7.27 18.53 4.50
C MET A 131 8.23 17.35 4.72
N ILE A 132 7.94 16.47 5.69
CA ILE A 132 8.76 15.27 5.97
C ILE A 132 8.72 14.33 4.76
N GLU A 133 7.55 14.13 4.16
CA GLU A 133 7.41 13.28 2.97
C GLU A 133 8.21 13.83 1.78
N ASN A 134 8.14 15.14 1.53
CA ASN A 134 8.89 15.81 0.47
C ASN A 134 10.40 15.68 0.67
N LEU A 135 10.90 15.95 1.89
CA LEU A 135 12.31 15.80 2.23
C LEU A 135 12.76 14.34 2.11
N THR A 136 11.94 13.40 2.57
CA THR A 136 12.21 11.96 2.43
C THR A 136 12.36 11.59 0.95
N ASN A 137 11.45 12.08 0.09
CA ASN A 137 11.51 11.87 -1.35
C ASN A 137 12.74 12.53 -2.00
N GLU A 138 13.18 13.68 -1.50
CA GLU A 138 14.39 14.35 -1.95
C GLU A 138 15.65 13.53 -1.62
N VAL A 139 15.79 13.06 -0.38
CA VAL A 139 16.91 12.21 0.04
C VAL A 139 16.93 10.92 -0.79
N ILE A 140 15.77 10.30 -1.03
CA ILE A 140 15.65 9.10 -1.88
C ILE A 140 16.07 9.42 -3.33
N SER A 141 15.60 10.53 -3.88
CA SER A 141 15.93 10.96 -5.25
C SER A 141 17.42 11.29 -5.40
N ALA A 142 18.06 11.80 -4.35
CA ALA A 142 19.51 12.01 -4.34
C ALA A 142 20.26 10.67 -4.48
N VAL A 143 19.83 9.63 -3.76
CA VAL A 143 20.43 8.28 -3.89
C VAL A 143 20.24 7.69 -5.28
N GLU A 144 19.11 7.96 -5.93
CA GLU A 144 18.91 7.50 -7.30
C GLU A 144 19.95 8.08 -8.28
N LYS A 145 20.47 9.29 -8.02
CA LYS A 145 21.56 9.91 -8.81
C LYS A 145 22.91 9.28 -8.52
N TYR A 146 23.14 8.82 -7.29
CA TYR A 146 24.38 8.13 -6.89
C TYR A 146 24.40 6.65 -7.26
N LYS A 147 23.27 6.10 -7.72
CA LYS A 147 23.22 4.76 -8.29
C LYS A 147 24.19 4.71 -9.47
N SER A 148 25.05 3.69 -9.51
CA SER A 148 25.94 3.48 -10.65
C SER A 148 25.14 3.46 -11.95
N ASP A 149 25.50 4.33 -12.91
CA ASP A 149 24.95 4.33 -14.28
C ASP A 149 25.25 3.04 -15.06
N SER A 150 26.00 2.12 -14.43
CA SER A 150 26.23 0.79 -14.95
C SER A 150 24.90 0.06 -15.18
N LYS A 151 24.73 -0.41 -16.43
CA LYS A 151 23.66 -1.34 -16.78
C LYS A 151 23.80 -2.70 -16.09
N LYS A 152 24.88 -2.95 -15.34
CA LYS A 152 25.18 -4.19 -14.60
C LYS A 152 25.11 -3.97 -13.09
N CYS A 153 24.62 -4.98 -12.39
CA CYS A 153 24.54 -4.99 -10.94
C CYS A 153 25.94 -4.95 -10.30
N TYR A 154 26.13 -4.12 -9.28
CA TYR A 154 27.39 -4.04 -8.53
C TYR A 154 27.73 -5.36 -7.81
N PHE A 155 26.72 -6.07 -7.28
CA PHE A 155 26.92 -7.28 -6.46
C PHE A 155 26.96 -8.60 -7.24
N CYS A 156 26.19 -8.71 -8.34
CA CYS A 156 26.10 -9.96 -9.10
C CYS A 156 26.51 -9.82 -10.57
N HIS A 157 27.00 -8.65 -10.97
CA HIS A 157 27.55 -8.30 -12.31
C HIS A 157 26.62 -8.54 -13.50
N LYS A 158 25.36 -8.83 -13.19
CA LYS A 158 24.29 -9.21 -14.09
C LYS A 158 23.52 -7.96 -14.52
N ALA A 159 23.11 -7.86 -15.79
CA ALA A 159 22.30 -6.76 -16.32
C ALA A 159 21.08 -6.42 -15.43
N LEU A 160 20.88 -5.14 -15.13
CA LEU A 160 19.76 -4.63 -14.35
C LEU A 160 18.53 -4.51 -15.26
N LYS A 161 17.38 -5.00 -14.77
CA LYS A 161 16.10 -4.85 -15.46
C LYS A 161 15.45 -3.55 -14.99
N LYS A 162 15.10 -2.67 -15.93
CA LYS A 162 14.40 -1.43 -15.62
C LYS A 162 12.95 -1.73 -15.24
N VAL A 163 12.52 -1.17 -14.11
CA VAL A 163 11.13 -1.14 -13.67
C VAL A 163 10.66 0.30 -13.79
N THR A 164 9.47 0.50 -14.33
CA THR A 164 8.81 1.81 -14.44
C THR A 164 7.46 1.76 -13.75
N MET A 165 6.90 2.91 -13.42
CA MET A 165 5.56 3.01 -12.87
C MET A 165 4.67 3.77 -13.84
N PHE A 166 3.48 3.26 -14.09
CA PHE A 166 2.47 3.93 -14.91
C PHE A 166 1.11 3.76 -14.23
N LYS A 167 0.42 4.87 -13.91
CA LYS A 167 -0.90 4.85 -13.26
C LYS A 167 -0.96 3.93 -12.04
N ASN A 168 0.00 4.07 -11.11
CA ASN A 168 0.15 3.22 -9.91
C ASN A 168 0.34 1.72 -10.18
N LYS A 169 0.72 1.34 -11.40
CA LYS A 169 1.09 -0.03 -11.77
C LYS A 169 2.59 -0.09 -12.02
N LEU A 170 3.26 -1.00 -11.34
CA LEU A 170 4.66 -1.30 -11.61
C LEU A 170 4.74 -2.14 -12.87
N MET A 171 5.58 -1.71 -13.80
CA MET A 171 5.78 -2.30 -15.11
C MET A 171 7.24 -2.75 -15.24
N LYS A 172 7.46 -3.92 -15.82
CA LYS A 172 8.78 -4.46 -16.13
C LYS A 172 8.88 -4.77 -17.62
N VAL A 173 10.07 -4.69 -18.18
CA VAL A 173 10.32 -5.10 -19.58
C VAL A 173 10.06 -6.60 -19.73
N LYS A 174 9.29 -6.99 -20.76
CA LYS A 174 9.05 -8.40 -21.15
C LYS A 174 10.37 -9.03 -21.60
N GLU A 175 10.62 -10.26 -21.17
CA GLU A 175 11.77 -11.02 -21.65
C GLU A 175 11.43 -11.62 -23.03
N GLY A 176 12.20 -11.27 -24.08
CA GLY A 176 12.27 -12.09 -25.30
C GLY A 176 11.46 -11.70 -26.54
N GLU A 177 11.11 -10.43 -26.78
CA GLU A 177 10.62 -9.97 -28.10
C GLU A 177 11.36 -8.69 -28.50
N VAL A 178 12.53 -8.86 -29.14
CA VAL A 178 13.04 -7.86 -30.09
C VAL A 178 12.23 -8.12 -31.35
N LEU A 179 11.34 -7.19 -31.71
CA LEU A 179 10.67 -7.25 -33.01
C LEU A 179 11.75 -7.11 -34.08
N THR A 180 12.11 -8.22 -34.71
CA THR A 180 12.94 -8.20 -35.91
C THR A 180 12.13 -7.59 -37.04
N GLY A 181 12.52 -6.39 -37.46
CA GLY A 181 12.10 -5.81 -38.74
C GLY A 181 11.10 -4.66 -38.65
N SER A 182 11.59 -3.48 -38.30
CA SER A 182 11.41 -2.24 -39.07
C SER A 182 12.06 -1.08 -38.32
N SER A 183 12.54 -0.10 -39.09
CA SER A 183 13.28 1.08 -38.65
C SER A 183 12.43 2.07 -37.85
N ASP A 184 11.99 1.67 -36.66
CA ASP A 184 11.41 2.55 -35.64
C ASP A 184 11.87 2.10 -34.26
N ALA A 185 12.40 3.05 -33.49
CA ALA A 185 13.06 2.87 -32.20
C ALA A 185 12.45 1.79 -31.28
N ASP A 186 13.21 0.71 -31.04
CA ASP A 186 13.29 -0.13 -29.84
C ASP A 186 12.09 -0.06 -28.85
N LYS A 187 10.89 -0.47 -29.29
CA LYS A 187 9.70 -0.52 -28.43
C LYS A 187 9.76 -1.75 -27.53
N SER A 188 10.50 -1.66 -26.43
CA SER A 188 10.49 -2.67 -25.37
C SER A 188 9.06 -2.82 -24.81
N VAL A 189 8.45 -4.00 -24.97
CA VAL A 189 7.09 -4.25 -24.46
C VAL A 189 7.12 -4.29 -22.94
N LEU A 190 6.39 -3.37 -22.30
CA LEU A 190 6.23 -3.32 -20.84
C LEU A 190 5.09 -4.23 -20.40
N THR A 191 5.33 -5.02 -19.35
CA THR A 191 4.35 -5.93 -18.74
C THR A 191 4.17 -5.60 -17.27
N VAL A 192 2.95 -5.79 -16.75
CA VAL A 192 2.66 -5.53 -15.33
C VAL A 192 3.48 -6.47 -14.43
N PHE A 193 4.15 -5.91 -13.44
CA PHE A 193 4.86 -6.65 -12.42
C PHE A 193 3.87 -7.23 -11.40
N MET A 194 3.61 -8.53 -11.53
CA MET A 194 2.73 -9.29 -10.66
C MET A 194 3.04 -9.12 -9.16
N PRO A 195 2.06 -8.74 -8.33
CA PRO A 195 2.27 -8.51 -6.89
C PRO A 195 2.73 -9.71 -6.08
N ASN A 196 2.35 -10.94 -6.42
CA ASN A 196 2.98 -12.11 -5.81
C ASN A 196 4.49 -12.16 -6.05
N LYS A 197 4.95 -11.84 -7.27
CA LYS A 197 6.37 -11.81 -7.59
C LYS A 197 7.06 -10.63 -6.90
N LEU A 198 6.39 -9.49 -6.83
CA LEU A 198 6.86 -8.28 -6.15
C LEU A 198 7.02 -8.50 -4.64
N ARG A 199 6.03 -9.12 -4.00
CA ARG A 199 6.05 -9.51 -2.58
C ARG A 199 7.20 -10.44 -2.29
N ASN A 200 7.34 -11.53 -3.05
CA ASN A 200 8.46 -12.46 -2.88
C ASN A 200 9.82 -11.75 -3.05
N HIS A 201 9.90 -10.80 -3.99
CA HIS A 201 11.10 -10.00 -4.18
C HIS A 201 11.40 -9.10 -2.98
N LEU A 202 10.40 -8.41 -2.41
CA LEU A 202 10.53 -7.60 -1.21
C LEU A 202 10.88 -8.41 0.04
N ARG A 203 10.39 -9.66 0.16
CA ARG A 203 10.80 -10.57 1.24
C ARG A 203 12.28 -10.89 1.17
N ASN A 204 12.81 -11.13 -0.03
CA ASN A 204 14.24 -11.38 -0.21
C ASN A 204 15.07 -10.11 0.04
N ILE A 205 14.59 -8.93 -0.38
CA ILE A 205 15.25 -7.66 -0.04
C ILE A 205 15.26 -7.47 1.47
N TRP A 206 14.16 -7.76 2.17
CA TRP A 206 14.08 -7.64 3.63
C TRP A 206 15.13 -8.48 4.35
N LYS A 207 15.37 -9.72 3.88
CA LYS A 207 16.43 -10.59 4.42
C LYS A 207 17.82 -9.99 4.26
N ASN A 208 18.09 -9.34 3.13
CA ASN A 208 19.42 -8.83 2.81
C ASN A 208 19.67 -7.42 3.38
N GLU A 209 18.62 -6.59 3.47
CA GLU A 209 18.73 -5.13 3.59
C GLU A 209 17.74 -4.55 4.63
N ARG A 210 17.51 -5.28 5.73
CA ARG A 210 16.54 -4.92 6.78
C ARG A 210 16.64 -3.48 7.27
N GLU A 211 17.84 -3.03 7.65
CA GLU A 211 18.06 -1.69 8.22
C GLU A 211 17.62 -0.58 7.26
N LEU A 212 17.89 -0.76 5.97
CA LEU A 212 17.53 0.20 4.94
C LEU A 212 16.02 0.17 4.66
N VAL A 213 15.39 -1.01 4.59
CA VAL A 213 13.94 -1.08 4.38
C VAL A 213 13.19 -0.41 5.53
N LEU A 214 13.66 -0.58 6.77
CA LEU A 214 13.11 0.13 7.94
C LEU A 214 13.32 1.64 7.87
N ALA A 215 14.45 2.10 7.33
CA ALA A 215 14.68 3.52 7.11
C ALA A 215 13.73 4.12 6.05
N PHE A 216 13.42 3.35 4.98
CA PHE A 216 12.45 3.74 3.95
C PHE A 216 10.99 3.70 4.46
N LEU A 217 10.68 2.70 5.29
CA LEU A 217 9.32 2.43 5.78
C LEU A 217 9.35 2.18 7.29
N PRO A 218 9.44 3.26 8.10
CA PRO A 218 9.47 3.15 9.56
C PRO A 218 8.23 2.47 10.15
N VAL A 219 7.10 2.54 9.44
CA VAL A 219 5.84 1.87 9.82
C VAL A 219 6.00 0.36 10.01
N LEU A 220 7.01 -0.25 9.39
CA LEU A 220 7.30 -1.68 9.50
C LEU A 220 8.07 -2.05 10.77
N ALA A 221 8.56 -1.07 11.55
CA ALA A 221 9.42 -1.32 12.72
C ALA A 221 8.70 -2.14 13.82
N ASN A 222 7.40 -1.90 14.00
CA ASN A 222 6.59 -2.52 15.06
C ASN A 222 5.82 -3.76 14.57
N CYS A 223 6.10 -4.26 13.36
CA CYS A 223 5.42 -5.43 12.83
C CYS A 223 6.08 -6.72 13.33
N GLU A 224 5.36 -7.50 14.13
CA GLU A 224 5.80 -8.80 14.70
C GLU A 224 5.73 -9.98 13.70
N MET A 225 5.83 -9.71 12.40
CA MET A 225 5.74 -10.73 11.35
C MET A 225 7.12 -11.18 10.86
N GLU A 226 7.24 -12.40 10.35
CA GLU A 226 8.48 -12.89 9.71
C GLU A 226 8.93 -11.98 8.55
N TYR A 227 7.96 -11.52 7.75
CA TYR A 227 8.17 -10.57 6.66
C TYR A 227 7.25 -9.35 6.80
N PRO A 228 7.68 -8.29 7.52
CA PRO A 228 6.91 -7.05 7.64
C PRO A 228 6.52 -6.43 6.29
N THR A 229 7.34 -6.60 5.25
CA THR A 229 7.05 -6.11 3.90
C THR A 229 5.78 -6.70 3.28
N ASP A 230 5.25 -7.80 3.81
CA ASP A 230 3.95 -8.32 3.39
C ASP A 230 2.78 -7.41 3.76
N ALA A 231 2.91 -6.58 4.80
CA ALA A 231 1.91 -5.60 5.20
C ALA A 231 1.65 -4.54 4.11
N LEU A 232 2.57 -4.40 3.15
CA LEU A 232 2.42 -3.51 1.99
C LEU A 232 1.43 -4.06 0.94
N PHE A 233 0.91 -5.27 1.16
CA PHE A 233 -0.04 -5.93 0.27
C PHE A 233 -1.32 -6.28 1.04
N ILE A 234 -2.45 -6.24 0.33
CA ILE A 234 -3.76 -6.57 0.88
C ILE A 234 -4.13 -7.98 0.42
N LYS A 235 -4.29 -8.90 1.36
CA LYS A 235 -4.84 -10.25 1.11
C LYS A 235 -6.28 -10.37 1.61
N VAL A 236 -6.63 -9.63 2.65
CA VAL A 236 -7.95 -9.66 3.27
C VAL A 236 -8.50 -8.24 3.31
N ILE A 237 -9.72 -8.07 2.82
CA ILE A 237 -10.43 -6.79 2.85
C ILE A 237 -11.49 -6.86 3.95
N SER A 238 -11.46 -5.90 4.86
CA SER A 238 -12.48 -5.75 5.89
C SER A 238 -13.77 -5.22 5.27
N VAL A 239 -14.90 -5.87 5.55
CA VAL A 239 -16.22 -5.46 5.09
C VAL A 239 -16.97 -4.83 6.26
N PRO A 240 -17.32 -3.54 6.18
CA PRO A 240 -18.00 -2.88 7.27
C PRO A 240 -19.43 -3.43 7.46
N PRO A 241 -19.95 -3.42 8.69
CA PRO A 241 -21.30 -3.86 9.00
C PRO A 241 -22.39 -3.18 8.16
N ILE A 242 -23.55 -3.83 8.08
CA ILE A 242 -24.72 -3.36 7.32
C ILE A 242 -25.18 -1.96 7.77
N LYS A 243 -25.01 -1.61 9.06
CA LYS A 243 -25.34 -0.28 9.59
C LYS A 243 -24.53 0.87 8.96
N ILE A 244 -23.29 0.59 8.52
CA ILE A 244 -22.42 1.55 7.83
C ILE A 244 -22.74 1.61 6.32
N ARG A 245 -23.47 0.61 5.81
CA ARG A 245 -23.84 0.47 4.39
C ARG A 245 -25.35 0.24 4.25
N PRO A 246 -26.19 1.18 4.73
CA PRO A 246 -27.63 0.98 4.79
C PRO A 246 -28.23 0.88 3.39
N VAL A 247 -29.35 0.17 3.29
CA VAL A 247 -30.19 0.17 2.09
C VAL A 247 -31.13 1.38 2.17
N SER A 248 -31.24 2.12 1.09
CA SER A 248 -32.17 3.24 0.95
C SER A 248 -33.37 2.82 0.11
N VAL A 249 -34.52 3.45 0.31
CA VAL A 249 -35.69 3.28 -0.56
C VAL A 249 -35.94 4.60 -1.25
N ILE A 250 -35.88 4.61 -2.58
CA ILE A 250 -36.14 5.80 -3.42
C ILE A 250 -37.22 5.38 -4.42
N ASP A 251 -38.32 6.10 -4.47
CA ASP A 251 -39.47 5.82 -5.36
C ASP A 251 -39.94 4.36 -5.30
N ASP A 252 -40.15 3.84 -4.08
CA ASP A 252 -40.51 2.44 -3.78
C ASP A 252 -39.51 1.37 -4.26
N LYS A 253 -38.33 1.78 -4.75
CA LYS A 253 -37.26 0.87 -5.16
C LYS A 253 -36.17 0.80 -4.11
N LEU A 254 -35.74 -0.43 -3.81
CA LEU A 254 -34.59 -0.67 -2.94
C LEU A 254 -33.31 -0.29 -3.68
N VAL A 255 -32.59 0.70 -3.13
CA VAL A 255 -31.29 1.16 -3.62
C VAL A 255 -30.23 0.75 -2.60
N HIS A 256 -29.29 -0.08 -3.05
CA HIS A 256 -28.16 -0.48 -2.22
C HIS A 256 -27.15 0.66 -2.05
N HIS A 257 -26.46 0.68 -0.90
CA HIS A 257 -25.34 1.58 -0.70
C HIS A 257 -24.25 1.39 -1.77
N GLY A 258 -23.66 2.48 -2.27
CA GLY A 258 -22.65 2.42 -3.35
C GLY A 258 -21.43 1.56 -3.03
N LEU A 259 -20.98 1.50 -1.77
CA LEU A 259 -19.93 0.55 -1.33
C LEU A 259 -20.24 -0.92 -1.67
N ASN A 260 -21.52 -1.30 -1.69
CA ASN A 260 -21.92 -2.67 -2.03
C ASN A 260 -21.63 -2.99 -3.50
N GLY A 261 -21.72 -1.97 -4.37
CA GLY A 261 -21.32 -2.06 -5.78
C GLY A 261 -19.83 -2.39 -5.91
N ILE A 262 -18.97 -1.66 -5.18
CA ILE A 262 -17.52 -1.90 -5.17
C ILE A 262 -17.20 -3.31 -4.64
N PHE A 263 -17.76 -3.71 -3.50
CA PHE A 263 -17.52 -5.06 -2.95
C PHE A 263 -18.00 -6.17 -3.88
N ARG A 264 -19.13 -5.97 -4.57
CA ARG A 264 -19.62 -6.90 -5.58
C ARG A 264 -18.61 -7.06 -6.72
N THR A 265 -18.11 -5.95 -7.27
CA THR A 265 -17.10 -5.96 -8.33
C THR A 265 -15.80 -6.64 -7.88
N ILE A 266 -15.37 -6.42 -6.63
CA ILE A 266 -14.21 -7.10 -6.05
C ILE A 266 -14.45 -8.62 -5.98
N LEU A 267 -15.62 -9.06 -5.54
CA LEU A 267 -15.96 -10.49 -5.46
C LEU A 267 -16.01 -11.14 -6.85
N GLU A 268 -16.62 -10.48 -7.83
CA GLU A 268 -16.68 -10.96 -9.21
C GLU A 268 -15.27 -11.09 -9.82
N ASN A 269 -14.42 -10.09 -9.65
CA ASN A 269 -13.03 -10.12 -10.15
C ASN A 269 -12.14 -11.11 -9.38
N SER A 270 -12.36 -11.25 -8.08
CA SER A 270 -11.72 -12.27 -7.24
C SER A 270 -12.06 -13.67 -7.73
N TYR A 271 -13.34 -13.93 -8.05
CA TYR A 271 -13.79 -15.20 -8.58
C TYR A 271 -13.19 -15.51 -9.96
N LYS A 272 -13.11 -14.53 -10.87
CA LYS A 272 -12.40 -14.68 -12.17
C LYS A 272 -10.97 -15.15 -11.96
N VAL A 273 -10.22 -14.47 -11.10
CA VAL A 273 -8.82 -14.81 -10.79
C VAL A 273 -8.72 -16.22 -10.21
N TRP A 274 -9.60 -16.58 -9.28
CA TRP A 274 -9.64 -17.91 -8.68
C TRP A 274 -9.87 -19.02 -9.73
N ILE A 275 -10.81 -18.83 -10.67
CA ILE A 275 -11.05 -19.78 -11.77
C ILE A 275 -9.78 -19.98 -12.60
N ILE A 276 -9.11 -18.89 -12.99
CA ILE A 276 -7.91 -18.95 -13.83
C ILE A 276 -6.77 -19.69 -13.10
N ILE A 277 -6.55 -19.39 -11.81
CA ILE A 277 -5.55 -20.09 -11.00
C ILE A 277 -5.87 -21.58 -10.92
N ARG A 278 -7.13 -21.93 -10.66
CA ARG A 278 -7.56 -23.33 -10.62
C ARG A 278 -7.36 -24.03 -11.97
N ALA A 279 -7.64 -23.35 -13.08
CA ALA A 279 -7.41 -23.85 -14.44
C ALA A 279 -5.91 -24.09 -14.72
N ILE A 280 -5.03 -23.22 -14.22
CA ILE A 280 -3.58 -23.34 -14.37
C ILE A 280 -3.06 -24.55 -13.59
N HIS A 281 -3.54 -24.78 -12.37
CA HIS A 281 -3.03 -25.86 -11.50
C HIS A 281 -3.62 -27.24 -11.84
N TYR A 282 -4.92 -27.34 -12.12
CA TYR A 282 -5.63 -28.62 -12.26
C TYR A 282 -6.14 -28.89 -13.68
N GLY A 283 -5.80 -28.01 -14.64
CA GLY A 283 -6.30 -28.08 -16.00
C GLY A 283 -7.77 -27.66 -16.15
N LYS A 284 -8.16 -27.29 -17.37
CA LYS A 284 -9.52 -26.79 -17.66
C LYS A 284 -10.62 -27.83 -17.44
N GLY A 285 -10.32 -29.12 -17.56
CA GLY A 285 -11.30 -30.21 -17.48
C GLY A 285 -11.95 -30.41 -16.11
N THR A 286 -11.33 -29.92 -15.03
CA THR A 286 -11.85 -30.06 -13.65
C THR A 286 -12.86 -28.97 -13.26
N LEU A 287 -13.05 -27.97 -14.13
CA LEU A 287 -13.97 -26.86 -13.91
C LEU A 287 -15.41 -27.26 -14.25
N LYS A 288 -16.40 -26.69 -13.54
CA LYS A 288 -17.82 -26.82 -13.91
C LYS A 288 -18.04 -26.23 -15.30
N LYS A 289 -19.01 -26.75 -16.06
CA LYS A 289 -19.35 -26.27 -17.42
C LYS A 289 -19.50 -24.74 -17.51
N TYR A 290 -20.23 -24.14 -16.57
CA TYR A 290 -20.39 -22.68 -16.50
C TYR A 290 -19.07 -21.92 -16.34
N THR A 291 -18.16 -22.41 -15.48
CA THR A 291 -16.85 -21.77 -15.25
C THR A 291 -15.89 -21.95 -16.42
N GLN A 292 -16.06 -22.99 -17.24
CA GLN A 292 -15.32 -23.16 -18.49
C GLN A 292 -15.76 -22.12 -19.52
N LEU A 293 -17.07 -21.94 -19.72
CA LEU A 293 -17.61 -20.91 -20.61
C LEU A 293 -17.17 -19.51 -20.19
N MET A 294 -17.14 -19.22 -18.88
CA MET A 294 -16.65 -17.94 -18.36
C MET A 294 -15.16 -17.71 -18.68
N LEU A 295 -14.35 -18.77 -18.65
CA LEU A 295 -12.92 -18.73 -18.98
C LEU A 295 -12.68 -18.53 -20.50
N GLU A 296 -13.52 -19.14 -21.33
CA GLU A 296 -13.48 -19.01 -22.79
C GLU A 296 -13.93 -17.61 -23.26
N ALA A 297 -14.82 -16.96 -22.51
CA ALA A 297 -15.25 -15.59 -22.76
C ALA A 297 -14.19 -14.52 -22.44
N MET A 298 -13.06 -14.88 -21.82
CA MET A 298 -11.98 -13.93 -21.49
C MET A 298 -11.13 -13.57 -22.71
N LYS A 299 -10.66 -12.32 -22.76
CA LYS A 299 -10.04 -11.71 -23.95
C LYS A 299 -8.57 -12.09 -24.22
N GLY A 300 -7.88 -12.73 -23.28
CA GLY A 300 -6.46 -13.06 -23.39
C GLY A 300 -6.20 -14.32 -24.20
N LYS A 301 -5.05 -14.35 -24.91
CA LYS A 301 -4.68 -15.46 -25.79
C LYS A 301 -4.19 -16.69 -25.02
N SER A 302 -3.67 -16.47 -23.81
CA SER A 302 -3.21 -17.53 -22.90
C SER A 302 -3.83 -17.41 -21.52
N LEU A 303 -3.83 -18.52 -20.76
CA LEU A 303 -4.25 -18.52 -19.35
C LEU A 303 -3.44 -17.52 -18.50
N LEU A 304 -2.15 -17.36 -18.81
CA LEU A 304 -1.29 -16.42 -18.10
C LEU A 304 -1.65 -14.97 -18.43
N GLU A 305 -1.92 -14.65 -19.70
CA GLU A 305 -2.41 -13.32 -20.09
C GLU A 305 -3.78 -13.01 -19.47
N ASN A 306 -4.70 -13.98 -19.46
CA ASN A 306 -5.98 -13.85 -18.77
C ASN A 306 -5.78 -13.59 -17.28
N LEU A 307 -4.82 -14.26 -16.64
CA LEU A 307 -4.46 -13.99 -15.24
C LEU A 307 -3.95 -12.55 -15.08
N HIS A 308 -3.12 -12.06 -16.00
CA HIS A 308 -2.63 -10.69 -15.98
C HIS A 308 -3.75 -9.64 -16.08
N ILE A 309 -4.71 -9.86 -16.97
CA ILE A 309 -5.86 -8.98 -17.16
C ILE A 309 -6.78 -9.01 -15.94
N ALA A 310 -7.22 -10.20 -15.53
CA ALA A 310 -8.12 -10.38 -14.38
C ALA A 310 -7.51 -9.83 -13.08
N TYR A 311 -6.20 -10.00 -12.90
CA TYR A 311 -5.49 -9.40 -11.79
C TYR A 311 -5.51 -7.87 -11.84
N SER A 312 -5.25 -7.28 -13.01
CA SER A 312 -5.30 -5.83 -13.18
C SER A 312 -6.69 -5.27 -12.85
N GLU A 313 -7.75 -5.95 -13.28
CA GLU A 313 -9.15 -5.61 -12.95
C GLU A 313 -9.41 -5.69 -11.44
N LEU A 314 -8.92 -6.75 -10.78
CA LEU A 314 -9.03 -6.90 -9.33
C LEU A 314 -8.29 -5.77 -8.59
N GLN A 315 -7.04 -5.47 -8.98
CA GLN A 315 -6.28 -4.36 -8.40
C GLN A 315 -7.01 -3.03 -8.56
N ASP A 316 -7.57 -2.76 -9.74
CA ASP A 316 -8.31 -1.52 -10.00
C ASP A 316 -9.58 -1.45 -9.12
N SER A 317 -10.26 -2.58 -8.90
CA SER A 317 -11.44 -2.68 -8.02
C SER A 317 -11.10 -2.39 -6.56
N VAL A 318 -9.96 -2.91 -6.08
CA VAL A 318 -9.49 -2.64 -4.70
C VAL A 318 -8.98 -1.22 -4.55
N ASN A 319 -8.36 -0.64 -5.59
CA ASN A 319 -7.96 0.76 -5.56
C ASN A 319 -9.17 1.69 -5.46
N ALA A 320 -10.24 1.39 -6.21
CA ALA A 320 -11.50 2.15 -6.16
C ALA A 320 -12.17 2.10 -4.77
N LEU A 321 -11.99 0.99 -4.03
CA LEU A 321 -12.45 0.91 -2.64
C LEU A 321 -11.77 1.95 -1.74
N LYS A 322 -10.49 2.28 -1.97
CA LYS A 322 -9.78 3.26 -1.16
C LYS A 322 -10.10 4.69 -1.58
N ASP A 323 -10.01 4.99 -2.88
CA ASP A 323 -10.20 6.34 -3.41
C ASP A 323 -10.94 6.27 -4.75
N ASP A 324 -12.02 7.04 -4.88
CA ASP A 324 -12.85 7.10 -6.07
C ASP A 324 -12.43 8.33 -6.90
N THR A 325 -11.40 8.11 -7.73
CA THR A 325 -10.93 9.08 -8.71
C THR A 325 -11.67 8.92 -10.04
N GLN A 326 -11.78 9.99 -10.85
CA GLN A 326 -12.36 9.98 -12.21
C GLN A 326 -11.83 8.85 -13.11
N GLU A 327 -10.62 8.36 -12.86
CA GLU A 327 -10.03 7.24 -13.58
C GLU A 327 -10.78 5.90 -13.40
N TYR A 328 -11.46 5.69 -12.27
CA TYR A 328 -12.24 4.48 -11.99
C TYR A 328 -13.69 4.56 -12.48
N HIS A 329 -14.29 5.76 -12.55
CA HIS A 329 -15.60 5.96 -13.16
C HIS A 329 -15.65 5.50 -14.62
N ASN A 330 -14.58 5.75 -15.39
CA ASN A 330 -14.45 5.29 -16.77
C ASN A 330 -14.45 3.75 -16.91
N LYS A 331 -14.22 3.02 -15.81
CA LYS A 331 -14.26 1.55 -15.76
C LYS A 331 -15.59 0.99 -15.26
N LYS A 332 -16.64 1.82 -15.14
CA LYS A 332 -17.98 1.45 -14.64
C LYS A 332 -17.95 0.87 -13.21
N ILE A 333 -17.02 1.34 -12.37
CA ILE A 333 -17.07 1.04 -10.94
C ILE A 333 -17.94 2.13 -10.30
N GLU A 334 -19.13 1.74 -9.84
CA GLU A 334 -20.11 2.65 -9.25
C GLU A 334 -20.04 2.60 -7.72
N GLY A 335 -19.85 3.75 -7.08
CA GLY A 335 -19.94 3.92 -5.64
C GLY A 335 -18.80 4.77 -5.05
N PRO A 336 -19.03 5.48 -3.93
CA PRO A 336 -18.01 6.30 -3.29
C PRO A 336 -16.97 5.43 -2.58
N GLY A 337 -15.70 5.82 -2.69
CA GLY A 337 -14.59 5.17 -2.00
C GLY A 337 -14.63 5.38 -0.48
N LEU A 338 -13.94 4.53 0.28
CA LEU A 338 -13.88 4.61 1.74
C LEU A 338 -13.33 5.95 2.24
N LYS A 339 -12.36 6.54 1.53
CA LYS A 339 -11.82 7.86 1.88
C LYS A 339 -12.87 8.97 1.78
N GLN A 340 -13.68 9.00 0.72
CA GLN A 340 -14.75 9.98 0.56
C GLN A 340 -15.82 9.82 1.65
N ILE A 341 -16.14 8.58 2.03
CA ILE A 341 -17.10 8.30 3.11
C ILE A 341 -16.53 8.76 4.45
N ALA A 342 -15.25 8.54 4.70
CA ALA A 342 -14.56 9.02 5.89
C ALA A 342 -14.60 10.56 5.98
N GLU A 343 -14.22 11.24 4.89
CA GLU A 343 -14.23 12.71 4.80
C GLU A 343 -15.65 13.28 5.01
N ALA A 344 -16.66 12.71 4.34
CA ALA A 344 -18.05 13.13 4.52
C ALA A 344 -18.57 12.88 5.95
N THR A 345 -18.09 11.83 6.61
CA THR A 345 -18.43 11.53 8.01
C THR A 345 -17.73 12.51 8.95
N GLU A 346 -16.45 12.81 8.73
CA GLU A 346 -15.68 13.79 9.50
C GLU A 346 -16.31 15.19 9.40
N ASP A 347 -16.73 15.59 8.20
CA ASP A 347 -17.42 16.87 7.98
C ASP A 347 -18.76 16.93 8.72
N ARG A 348 -19.53 15.83 8.73
CA ARG A 348 -20.77 15.75 9.54
C ARG A 348 -20.48 15.88 11.03
N ILE A 349 -19.41 15.25 11.52
CA ILE A 349 -18.99 15.37 12.93
C ILE A 349 -18.56 16.81 13.23
N ARG A 350 -17.77 17.45 12.37
CA ARG A 350 -17.35 18.85 12.53
C ARG A 350 -18.54 19.81 12.52
N GLN A 351 -19.51 19.60 11.62
CA GLN A 351 -20.75 20.37 11.59
C GLN A 351 -21.56 20.17 12.87
N PHE A 352 -21.61 18.94 13.38
CA PHE A 352 -22.28 18.63 14.62
C PHE A 352 -21.63 19.33 15.81
N ILE A 353 -20.31 19.24 15.98
CA ILE A 353 -19.56 19.91 17.06
C ILE A 353 -19.86 21.41 17.03
N LYS A 354 -19.71 22.06 15.87
CA LYS A 354 -20.01 23.49 15.68
C LYS A 354 -21.46 23.88 15.99
N ARG A 355 -22.42 22.97 15.79
CA ARG A 355 -23.85 23.20 16.13
C ARG A 355 -24.13 22.95 17.60
N SER A 356 -23.53 21.93 18.19
CA SER A 356 -23.66 21.60 19.61
C SER A 356 -23.09 22.70 20.52
N GLU A 357 -22.03 23.37 20.07
CA GLU A 357 -21.49 24.59 20.72
C GLU A 357 -22.45 25.78 20.65
N LYS A 358 -23.39 25.82 19.69
CA LYS A 358 -24.34 26.92 19.50
C LYS A 358 -25.70 26.73 20.16
N VAL A 359 -26.18 25.49 20.31
CA VAL A 359 -27.56 25.18 20.73
C VAL A 359 -27.62 24.49 22.11
N GLY A 360 -26.47 24.13 22.69
CA GLY A 360 -26.40 23.42 23.96
C GLY A 360 -26.49 21.89 23.79
N ILE A 361 -25.76 21.18 24.66
CA ILE A 361 -25.43 19.75 24.52
C ILE A 361 -26.67 18.84 24.59
N TYR A 362 -27.72 19.25 25.31
CA TYR A 362 -28.89 18.41 25.59
C TYR A 362 -29.87 18.26 24.42
N GLU A 363 -30.10 19.30 23.62
CA GLU A 363 -30.95 19.21 22.42
C GLU A 363 -30.22 18.44 21.30
N ALA A 364 -28.90 18.60 21.21
CA ALA A 364 -28.02 17.89 20.29
C ALA A 364 -27.89 16.38 20.58
N GLN A 365 -27.93 15.96 21.84
CA GLN A 365 -27.85 14.54 22.24
C GLN A 365 -29.13 13.75 21.93
N ARG A 366 -30.31 14.39 21.91
CA ARG A 366 -31.60 13.71 21.73
C ARG A 366 -31.82 13.20 20.30
N GLU A 367 -31.16 13.79 19.31
CA GLU A 367 -31.21 13.37 17.90
C GLU A 367 -30.14 12.33 17.52
N LEU A 368 -29.08 12.15 18.32
CA LEU A 368 -27.87 11.38 17.96
C LEU A 368 -27.62 10.11 18.79
N MET A 369 -28.53 9.71 19.69
CA MET A 369 -28.42 8.44 20.42
C MET A 369 -28.12 7.19 19.55
N PRO A 370 -28.50 7.09 18.26
CA PRO A 370 -28.12 5.97 17.39
C PRO A 370 -26.72 6.09 16.74
N LEU A 371 -26.06 7.25 16.78
CA LEU A 371 -24.94 7.62 15.89
C LEU A 371 -23.58 7.77 16.59
N THR A 372 -23.56 8.05 17.89
CA THR A 372 -22.34 8.37 18.65
C THR A 372 -21.34 7.22 18.73
N GLN A 373 -21.79 5.96 18.84
CA GLN A 373 -20.89 4.81 18.95
C GLN A 373 -20.37 4.31 17.59
N HIS A 374 -21.11 4.54 16.51
CA HIS A 374 -20.75 4.11 15.16
C HIS A 374 -19.70 5.04 14.52
N GLN A 375 -19.81 6.35 14.78
CA GLN A 375 -18.88 7.36 14.27
C GLN A 375 -17.53 7.35 15.00
N LEU A 376 -17.52 7.09 16.32
CA LEU A 376 -16.28 6.83 17.07
C LEU A 376 -15.54 5.59 16.54
N TRP A 377 -16.26 4.58 16.06
CA TRP A 377 -15.68 3.37 15.48
C TRP A 377 -15.18 3.60 14.05
N LEU A 378 -15.88 4.39 13.22
CA LEU A 378 -15.38 4.83 11.90
C LEU A 378 -14.16 5.73 12.03
N HIS A 379 -14.15 6.64 13.00
CA HIS A 379 -12.98 7.46 13.33
C HIS A 379 -11.84 6.58 13.83
N ALA A 380 -12.10 5.59 14.70
CA ALA A 380 -11.09 4.62 15.11
C ALA A 380 -10.61 3.73 13.95
N HIS A 381 -11.44 3.42 12.95
CA HIS A 381 -11.04 2.65 11.77
C HIS A 381 -10.28 3.51 10.75
N CYS A 382 -10.64 4.79 10.60
CA CYS A 382 -9.88 5.77 9.80
C CYS A 382 -8.57 6.14 10.47
N GLU A 383 -8.55 6.22 11.81
CA GLU A 383 -7.35 6.34 12.63
C GLU A 383 -6.54 5.04 12.57
N LEU A 384 -7.11 3.84 12.62
CA LEU A 384 -6.37 2.58 12.41
C LEU A 384 -5.81 2.46 10.99
N LEU A 385 -6.54 2.95 9.97
CA LEU A 385 -6.03 3.09 8.61
C LEU A 385 -4.97 4.20 8.51
N ARG A 386 -5.05 5.26 9.33
CA ARG A 386 -4.00 6.29 9.49
C ARG A 386 -2.82 5.85 10.36
N PHE A 387 -3.00 4.94 11.30
CA PHE A 387 -1.97 4.38 12.19
C PHE A 387 -1.30 3.17 11.54
N SER A 388 -1.96 2.58 10.54
CA SER A 388 -1.29 1.74 9.55
C SER A 388 -0.45 2.56 8.55
N LEU A 389 -0.63 3.88 8.41
CA LEU A 389 0.28 4.75 7.63
C LEU A 389 1.62 4.85 8.32
#